data_AF-A0A960JST7-F1
#
_entry.id   AF-A0A960JST7-F1
#
_cell.length_a   1.000
_cell.length_b   1.000
_cell.length_c   1.000
_cell.angle_alpha   90.00
_cell.angle_beta   90.00
_cell.angle_gamma   90.00
#
_symmetry.space_group_name_H-M   'P 1'
#
loop_
_entity.id
_entity.type
_entity.pdbx_description
1 polymer ?
#
loop_
_entity_poly.entity_id
_entity_poly.type
_entity_poly.pdbx_seq_one_letter_code
_entity_poly.pdbx_strand_id
1 'polypeptide(L)' 'MSVLLIGVTHRDLPLEVFERFAVTADDTPKLLATLCARDHVSEAVVLATCNRTEI' A
#
# COMPACT_ATOMS: atom_id res chain seq x y z
N MET A 1 6.95 3.73 19.59
CA MET A 1 6.51 2.90 18.45
C MET A 1 5.14 3.39 18.04
N SER A 2 5.03 3.97 16.85
CA SER A 2 3.78 4.49 16.29
C SER A 2 3.35 3.60 15.15
N VAL A 3 2.03 3.42 14.98
CA VAL A 3 1.46 2.79 13.80
C VAL A 3 0.92 3.91 12.90
N LEU A 4 1.27 3.86 11.62
CA LEU A 4 0.82 4.81 10.61
C LEU A 4 0.11 4.02 9.52
N LEU A 5 -1.06 4.50 9.10
CA LEU A 5 -1.80 3.98 7.96
C LEU A 5 -1.70 5.00 6.83
N ILE A 6 -1.22 4.57 5.66
CA ILE A 6 -1.21 5.40 4.46
C ILE A 6 -1.92 4.63 3.35
N GLY A 7 -2.88 5.26 2.70
CA GLY A 7 -3.56 4.58 1.60
C GLY A 7 -4.56 5.44 0.85
N VAL A 8 -5.19 4.81 -0.11
CA VAL A 8 -6.22 5.37 -0.97
C VAL A 8 -7.43 4.45 -1.01
N THR A 9 -8.62 5.05 -1.18
CA THR A 9 -9.87 4.31 -1.36
C THR A 9 -10.59 4.80 -2.61
N HIS A 10 -11.32 3.90 -3.28
CA HIS A 10 -12.06 4.22 -4.50
C HIS A 10 -13.16 5.28 -4.29
N ARG A 11 -13.59 5.52 -3.05
CA ARG A 11 -14.65 6.48 -2.72
C ARG A 11 -14.26 7.93 -3.04
N ASP A 12 -12.97 8.25 -2.87
CA ASP A 12 -12.49 9.63 -2.86
C ASP A 12 -11.74 10.01 -4.14
N LEU A 13 -11.64 9.08 -5.11
CA LEU A 13 -10.80 9.20 -6.30
C LEU A 13 -11.50 8.65 -7.53
N PRO A 14 -11.36 9.28 -8.71
CA PRO A 14 -11.77 8.66 -9.98
C PRO A 14 -11.10 7.29 -10.18
N LEU A 15 -11.80 6.35 -10.80
CA LEU A 15 -11.32 4.98 -10.99
C LEU A 15 -9.96 4.93 -11.72
N GLU A 16 -9.80 5.74 -12.77
CA GLU A 16 -8.54 5.83 -13.55
C GLU A 16 -7.33 6.27 -12.70
N VAL A 17 -7.58 6.98 -11.60
CA VAL A 17 -6.54 7.37 -10.64
C VAL A 17 -6.30 6.22 -9.67
N PHE A 18 -7.37 5.56 -9.19
CA PHE A 18 -7.28 4.44 -8.26
C PHE A 18 -6.54 3.23 -8.85
N GLU A 19 -6.77 2.92 -10.13
CA GLU A 19 -6.10 1.80 -10.83
C GLU A 19 -4.56 1.91 -10.82
N ARG A 20 -4.02 3.13 -10.69
CA ARG A 20 -2.57 3.36 -10.59
C ARG A 20 -1.99 2.93 -9.24
N PHE A 21 -2.83 2.69 -8.25
CA PHE A 21 -2.47 2.19 -6.92
C PHE A 21 -2.77 0.70 -6.76
N ALA A 22 -3.15 0.00 -7.83
CA ALA A 22 -3.30 -1.44 -7.78
C ALA A 22 -1.94 -2.10 -7.51
N VAL A 23 -1.89 -2.93 -6.47
CA VAL A 23 -0.72 -3.74 -6.12
C VAL A 23 -1.08 -5.19 -6.39
N THR A 24 -0.27 -5.87 -7.21
CA THR A 24 -0.49 -7.29 -7.49
C THR A 24 0.16 -8.17 -6.42
N ALA A 25 -0.25 -9.44 -6.36
CA ALA A 25 0.38 -10.42 -5.48
C ALA A 25 1.88 -10.56 -5.76
N ASP A 26 2.29 -10.46 -7.04
CA ASP A 26 3.69 -10.59 -7.47
C ASP A 26 4.53 -9.35 -7.08
N ASP A 27 3.92 -8.16 -7.02
CA ASP A 27 4.60 -6.93 -6.59
C ASP A 27 4.79 -6.86 -5.07
N THR A 28 3.93 -7.55 -4.31
CA THR A 28 3.83 -7.42 -2.85
C THR A 28 5.15 -7.73 -2.13
N PRO A 29 5.89 -8.82 -2.42
CA PRO A 29 7.16 -9.11 -1.76
C PRO A 29 8.22 -8.00 -1.97
N LYS A 30 8.30 -7.46 -3.19
CA LYS A 30 9.24 -6.39 -3.54
C LYS A 30 8.88 -5.08 -2.84
N LEU A 31 7.59 -4.76 -2.75
CA LEU A 31 7.09 -3.59 -2.04
C LEU A 31 7.43 -3.67 -0.54
N LEU A 32 7.10 -4.78 0.11
CA LEU A 32 7.39 -5.00 1.53
C LEU A 32 8.89 -4.92 1.84
N ALA A 33 9.72 -5.57 1.02
CA ALA A 33 11.18 -5.49 1.17
C ALA A 33 11.69 -4.05 1.05
N THR A 34 11.12 -3.25 0.14
CA THR A 34 11.51 -1.85 -0.07
C THR A 34 11.10 -0.96 1.11
N LEU A 35 9.94 -1.22 1.72
CA LEU A 35 9.44 -0.49 2.88
C LEU A 35 10.26 -0.82 4.13
N CYS A 36 10.46 -2.10 4.44
CA CYS A 36 11.23 -2.54 5.60
C CYS A 36 12.74 -2.25 5.50
N ALA A 37 13.25 -1.91 4.30
CA ALA A 37 14.62 -1.44 4.13
C ALA A 37 14.83 0.02 4.56
N ARG A 38 13.77 0.75 4.97
CA ARG A 38 13.87 2.15 5.41
C ARG A 38 14.17 2.21 6.90
N ASP A 39 15.10 3.09 7.28
CA ASP A 39 15.56 3.26 8.68
C ASP A 39 14.44 3.54 9.70
N HIS A 40 13.29 4.04 9.23
CA HIS A 40 12.17 4.46 10.08
C HIS A 40 10.97 3.49 10.03
N VAL A 41 11.08 2.37 9.33
CA VAL A 41 10.00 1.39 9.16
C VAL A 41 10.45 0.06 9.74
N SER A 42 9.94 -0.29 10.92
CA SER A 42 10.25 -1.58 11.56
C SER A 42 9.54 -2.75 10.90
N GLU A 43 8.27 -2.54 10.55
CA GLU A 43 7.36 -3.55 9.99
C GLU A 43 6.39 -2.86 9.01
N ALA A 44 5.91 -3.60 8.02
CA ALA A 44 4.92 -3.12 7.06
C ALA A 44 3.94 -4.24 6.70
N VAL A 45 2.70 -3.85 6.44
CA VAL A 45 1.64 -4.72 5.91
C VAL A 45 1.11 -4.06 4.65
N VAL A 46 0.62 -4.84 3.68
CA VAL A 46 -0.05 -4.29 2.49
C VAL A 46 -1.45 -4.89 2.42
N LEU A 47 -2.46 -4.03 2.35
CA LEU A 47 -3.85 -4.39 2.10
C LEU A 47 -4.27 -3.83 0.75
N ALA A 48 -4.22 -4.66 -0.28
CA ALA A 48 -4.65 -4.30 -1.64
C ALA A 48 -5.91 -5.09 -2.01
N THR A 49 -6.99 -4.39 -2.31
CA THR A 49 -8.28 -4.95 -2.74
C THR A 49 -8.83 -4.12 -3.90
N CYS A 50 -9.98 -4.51 -4.44
CA CYS A 50 -10.68 -3.69 -5.45
C CYS A 50 -11.14 -2.32 -4.94
N ASN A 51 -11.23 -2.10 -3.62
CA ASN A 51 -11.83 -0.89 -3.04
C ASN A 51 -10.85 0.02 -2.30
N ARG A 52 -9.67 -0.50 -1.95
CA ARG A 52 -8.61 0.21 -1.22
C ARG A 52 -7.24 -0.41 -1.46
N THR A 53 -6.22 0.43 -1.40
CA THR A 53 -4.82 0.05 -1.26
C THR A 53 -4.24 0.81 -0.08
N GLU A 54 -3.80 0.08 0.94
CA GLU A 54 -3.30 0.62 2.20
C GLU A 54 -2.00 -0.08 2.62
N ILE A 55 -1.14 0.68 3.30
CA ILE A 55 0.14 0.27 3.90
C ILE A 55 0.12 0.67 5.37
#